data_AF-A0A8X6NJD9-F1
#
_entry.id   AF-A0A8X6NJD9-F1
#
_cell.length_a   1.000
_cell.length_b   1.000
_cell.length_c   1.000
_cell.angle_alpha   90.00
_cell.angle_beta   90.00
_cell.angle_gamma   90.00
#
_symmetry.space_group_name_H-M   'P 1'
#
loop_
_entity.id
_entity.type
_entity.pdbx_description
1 polymer ?
#
loop_
_entity_poly.entity_id
_entity_poly.type
_entity_poly.pdbx_seq_one_letter_code
_entity_poly.pdbx_strand_id
1 'polypeptide(L)'
;MLKSRLDSLNILDWEEKQIAVVEGLLAGNMFDWGAKEVAKIMETSDFGFTEAKTKLQGRPWLVDNLNEWLERLKGAAHKCAAIFVDNSGMDIVLGVLPFALELLKRKTKVLLCANSKPALNDVTYQELKVLVRKASDFVTEIKDALSSCQLKILDSGQGSPCLDL
;
A
#
# COMPACT_ATOMS: atom_id res chain seq x y z
N MET A 1 8.36 -6.98 9.18
CA MET A 1 8.21 -5.92 8.17
C MET A 1 6.92 -5.12 8.35
N LEU A 2 5.71 -5.59 7.99
CA LEU A 2 4.47 -4.78 8.09
C LEU A 2 4.21 -4.22 9.51
N LYS A 3 4.26 -5.06 10.55
CA LYS A 3 4.03 -4.60 11.94
C LYS A 3 4.98 -3.48 12.34
N SER A 4 6.29 -3.67 12.13
CA SER A 4 7.31 -2.65 12.40
C SER A 4 7.07 -1.35 11.62
N ARG A 5 6.64 -1.44 10.34
CA ARG A 5 6.26 -0.26 9.56
C ARG A 5 5.07 0.46 10.18
N LEU A 6 4.02 -0.25 10.58
CA LEU A 6 2.86 0.35 11.26
C LEU A 6 3.26 1.00 12.59
N ASP A 7 4.10 0.34 13.39
CA ASP A 7 4.61 0.88 14.65
C ASP A 7 5.39 2.19 14.41
N SER A 8 6.26 2.22 13.39
CA SER A 8 7.01 3.43 13.01
C SER A 8 6.14 4.57 12.50
N LEU A 9 5.00 4.26 11.87
CA LEU A 9 4.04 5.27 11.44
C LEU A 9 3.26 5.79 12.65
N ASN A 10 2.84 4.91 13.56
CA ASN A 10 1.97 5.25 14.67
C ASN A 10 2.55 6.31 15.62
N ILE A 11 3.88 6.39 15.74
CA ILE A 11 4.58 7.40 16.57
C ILE A 11 4.61 8.81 15.96
N LEU A 12 4.29 8.96 14.67
CA LEU A 12 4.30 10.25 13.97
C LEU A 12 3.02 11.04 14.24
N ASP A 13 3.15 12.36 14.19
CA ASP A 13 2.00 13.28 14.16
C ASP A 13 1.15 13.04 12.91
N TRP A 14 -0.11 13.47 12.93
CA TRP A 14 -1.06 13.10 11.89
C TRP A 14 -0.60 13.49 10.48
N GLU A 15 -0.10 14.71 10.30
CA GLU A 15 0.32 15.20 8.99
C GLU A 15 1.58 14.46 8.48
N GLU A 16 2.59 14.32 9.35
CA GLU A 16 3.81 13.55 9.06
C GLU A 16 3.51 12.10 8.71
N LYS A 17 2.57 11.49 9.44
CA LYS A 17 2.08 10.13 9.17
C LYS A 17 1.45 10.02 7.79
N GLN A 18 0.56 10.95 7.41
CA GLN A 18 -0.06 10.91 6.09
C GLN A 18 0.95 11.09 4.97
N ILE A 19 1.92 12.01 5.13
CA ILE A 19 3.03 12.19 4.18
C ILE A 19 3.83 10.90 4.07
N ALA A 20 4.29 10.34 5.19
CA ALA A 20 5.10 9.13 5.21
C ALA A 20 4.38 7.91 4.63
N VAL A 21 3.05 7.84 4.77
CA VAL A 21 2.21 6.81 4.16
C VAL A 21 2.16 6.97 2.64
N VAL A 22 1.98 8.18 2.11
CA VAL A 22 1.98 8.43 0.66
C VAL A 22 3.36 8.22 0.04
N GLU A 23 4.42 8.69 0.68
CA GLU A 23 5.79 8.36 0.25
C GLU A 23 6.04 6.86 0.26
N GLY A 24 5.42 6.13 1.21
CA GLY A 24 5.48 4.69 1.26
C GLY A 24 4.82 3.99 0.07
N LEU A 25 3.72 4.52 -0.46
CA LEU A 25 3.12 4.03 -1.71
C LEU A 25 4.11 4.19 -2.87
N LEU A 26 4.68 5.39 -3.02
CA LEU A 26 5.60 5.68 -4.12
C LEU A 26 6.89 4.85 -4.04
N ALA A 27 7.49 4.78 -2.86
CA ALA A 27 8.70 4.00 -2.61
C ALA A 27 8.47 2.49 -2.75
N GLY A 28 7.27 2.02 -2.36
CA GLY A 28 6.85 0.63 -2.54
C GLY A 28 6.88 0.23 -4.00
N ASN A 29 6.26 1.02 -4.88
CA ASN A 29 6.23 0.74 -6.31
C ASN A 29 7.62 0.87 -6.98
N MET A 30 8.47 1.79 -6.50
CA MET A 30 9.84 1.93 -7.02
C MET A 30 10.74 0.72 -6.75
N PHE A 31 10.38 -0.16 -5.81
CA PHE A 31 11.20 -1.33 -5.47
C PHE A 31 11.17 -2.45 -6.54
N ASP A 32 10.49 -2.19 -7.67
CA ASP A 32 10.53 -3.00 -8.90
C ASP A 32 11.85 -2.86 -9.70
N TRP A 33 12.83 -2.10 -9.20
CA TRP A 33 14.11 -1.89 -9.90
C TRP A 33 15.05 -3.10 -9.77
N GLY A 34 14.72 -4.17 -10.50
CA GLY A 34 15.63 -5.23 -10.92
C GLY A 34 16.02 -6.25 -9.85
N ALA A 35 15.74 -7.53 -10.11
CA ALA A 35 16.08 -8.68 -9.27
C ALA A 35 17.53 -8.71 -8.73
N LYS A 36 18.47 -8.04 -9.41
CA LYS A 36 19.89 -8.00 -9.06
C LYS A 36 20.19 -7.09 -7.85
N GLU A 37 19.56 -5.94 -7.76
CA GLU A 37 19.76 -5.03 -6.62
C GLU A 37 18.88 -5.43 -5.44
N VAL A 38 17.69 -5.98 -5.75
CA VAL A 38 16.79 -6.62 -4.79
C VAL A 38 17.47 -7.80 -4.07
N ALA A 39 18.16 -8.69 -4.79
CA ALA A 39 18.87 -9.82 -4.16
C ALA A 39 19.96 -9.37 -3.16
N LYS A 40 20.66 -8.28 -3.47
CA LYS A 40 21.73 -7.73 -2.63
C LYS A 40 21.19 -7.00 -1.38
N ILE A 41 19.99 -6.42 -1.50
CA ILE A 41 19.31 -5.69 -0.43
C ILE A 41 18.54 -6.65 0.49
N MET A 42 17.98 -7.75 -0.04
CA MET A 42 17.19 -8.73 0.72
C MET A 42 18.01 -9.58 1.71
N GLU A 43 19.34 -9.60 1.61
CA GLU A 43 20.22 -10.27 2.58
C GLU A 43 20.24 -9.57 3.96
N THR A 44 19.65 -8.37 4.09
CA THR A 44 19.48 -7.67 5.37
C THR A 44 18.03 -7.21 5.57
N SER A 45 17.37 -7.75 6.60
CA SER A 45 15.90 -7.81 6.75
C SER A 45 15.15 -6.48 6.92
N ASP A 46 15.81 -5.35 7.10
CA ASP A 46 15.17 -4.03 7.31
C ASP A 46 15.66 -2.93 6.35
N PHE A 47 16.61 -3.21 5.45
CA PHE A 47 17.35 -2.16 4.72
C PHE A 47 16.62 -1.62 3.49
N GLY A 48 15.88 -2.47 2.75
CA GLY A 48 15.42 -2.12 1.40
C GLY A 48 14.36 -1.03 1.29
N PHE A 49 13.37 -1.00 2.19
CA PHE A 49 12.30 0.01 2.13
C PHE A 49 12.79 1.40 2.54
N THR A 50 13.70 1.45 3.51
CA THR A 50 14.28 2.72 3.97
C THR A 50 15.17 3.31 2.89
N GLU A 51 15.98 2.48 2.23
CA GLU A 51 16.79 2.92 1.09
C GLU A 51 15.91 3.35 -0.10
N ALA A 52 14.83 2.62 -0.41
CA ALA A 52 13.89 3.00 -1.47
C ALA A 52 13.31 4.42 -1.23
N LYS A 53 12.94 4.74 0.01
CA LYS A 53 12.52 6.10 0.38
C LYS A 53 13.62 7.13 0.16
N THR A 54 14.89 6.82 0.42
CA THR A 54 16.01 7.75 0.14
C THR A 54 16.26 7.98 -1.35
N LYS A 55 15.82 7.06 -2.21
CA LYS A 55 15.88 7.19 -3.68
C LYS A 55 14.70 7.95 -4.27
N LEU A 56 13.63 8.14 -3.49
CA LEU A 56 12.50 8.97 -3.89
C LEU A 56 13.01 10.40 -4.10
N GLN A 57 12.67 11.00 -5.24
CA GLN A 57 12.98 12.41 -5.44
C GLN A 57 12.23 13.26 -4.40
N GLY A 58 12.92 14.28 -3.88
CA GLY A 58 12.29 15.25 -3.01
C GLY A 58 11.17 16.01 -3.73
N ARG A 59 10.18 16.47 -2.97
CA ARG A 59 9.10 17.31 -3.49
C ARG A 59 9.64 18.67 -3.97
N PRO A 60 9.01 19.33 -4.96
CA PRO A 60 7.82 18.88 -5.68
C PRO A 60 8.13 17.78 -6.70
N TRP A 61 7.25 16.78 -6.78
CA TRP A 61 7.28 15.81 -7.87
C TRP A 61 6.76 16.41 -9.17
N LEU A 62 6.95 15.70 -10.29
CA LEU A 62 6.48 16.13 -11.62
C LEU A 62 4.99 16.53 -11.61
N VAL A 63 4.17 15.74 -10.93
CA VAL A 63 2.79 16.06 -10.57
C VAL A 63 2.66 15.81 -9.08
N ASP A 64 2.49 16.87 -8.30
CA ASP A 64 2.46 16.80 -6.84
C ASP A 64 1.15 17.42 -6.33
N ASN A 65 0.21 16.54 -5.97
CA ASN A 65 -1.06 16.93 -5.35
C ASN A 65 -1.16 16.46 -3.89
N LEU A 66 -0.03 16.22 -3.23
CA LEU A 66 -0.04 15.71 -1.87
C LEU A 66 -0.68 16.72 -0.91
N ASN A 67 -0.42 18.02 -1.08
CA ASN A 67 -0.99 19.04 -0.18
C ASN A 67 -2.53 19.08 -0.29
N GLU A 68 -3.07 19.06 -1.51
CA GLU A 68 -4.52 19.02 -1.75
C GLU A 68 -5.14 17.73 -1.20
N TRP A 69 -4.43 16.60 -1.33
CA TRP A 69 -4.85 15.34 -0.72
C TRP A 69 -4.91 15.43 0.81
N LEU A 70 -3.88 15.98 1.46
CA LEU A 70 -3.86 16.17 2.91
C LEU A 70 -4.98 17.08 3.39
N GLU A 71 -5.24 18.19 2.70
CA GLU A 71 -6.38 19.06 2.99
C GLU A 71 -7.71 18.31 2.82
N ARG A 72 -7.85 17.50 1.76
CA ARG A 72 -9.04 16.66 1.56
C ARG A 72 -9.21 15.64 2.69
N LEU A 73 -8.14 15.11 3.26
CA LEU A 73 -8.19 14.16 4.37
C LEU A 73 -8.65 14.79 5.70
N LYS A 74 -8.51 16.11 5.89
CA LYS A 74 -9.02 16.84 7.07
C LYS A 74 -10.56 16.92 7.09
N GLY A 75 -11.19 16.87 5.92
CA GLY A 75 -12.65 16.86 5.79
C GLY A 75 -13.32 15.52 6.11
N ALA A 76 -14.61 15.43 5.76
CA ALA A 76 -15.40 14.21 5.95
C ALA A 76 -14.76 12.99 5.26
N ALA A 77 -14.90 11.82 5.88
CA ALA A 77 -14.41 10.56 5.34
C ALA A 77 -15.03 10.25 3.96
N HIS A 78 -14.24 9.60 3.10
CA HIS A 78 -14.77 9.06 1.86
C HIS A 78 -15.72 7.90 2.18
N LYS A 79 -16.79 7.75 1.41
CA LYS A 79 -17.70 6.60 1.59
C LYS A 79 -17.04 5.29 1.16
N CYS A 80 -16.30 5.34 0.06
CA CYS A 80 -15.62 4.19 -0.53
C CYS A 80 -14.35 4.64 -1.27
N ALA A 81 -13.32 3.81 -1.24
CA ALA A 81 -12.10 3.94 -2.03
C ALA A 81 -11.83 2.62 -2.73
N ALA A 82 -11.58 2.67 -4.03
CA ALA A 82 -11.07 1.53 -4.79
C ALA A 82 -9.58 1.77 -5.07
N ILE A 83 -8.75 0.78 -4.74
CA ILE A 83 -7.31 0.81 -4.94
C ILE A 83 -6.98 -0.33 -5.87
N PHE A 84 -6.57 0.00 -7.09
CA PHE A 84 -6.02 -0.96 -8.04
C PHE A 84 -4.57 -1.18 -7.65
N VAL A 85 -4.27 -2.39 -7.19
CA VAL A 85 -2.95 -2.74 -6.71
C VAL A 85 -2.08 -3.21 -7.86
N ASP A 86 -0.80 -2.88 -7.79
CA ASP A 86 0.18 -3.15 -8.83
C ASP A 86 1.05 -4.34 -8.37
N ASN A 87 2.18 -4.05 -7.72
CA ASN A 87 3.23 -5.03 -7.49
C ASN A 87 3.06 -5.86 -6.20
N SER A 88 3.54 -7.10 -6.27
CA SER A 88 3.73 -7.96 -5.11
C SER A 88 4.86 -7.46 -4.19
N GLY A 89 5.03 -8.08 -3.02
CA GLY A 89 6.14 -7.79 -2.13
C GLY A 89 5.99 -6.46 -1.38
N MET A 90 7.00 -5.59 -1.48
CA MET A 90 7.11 -4.39 -0.63
C MET A 90 6.08 -3.32 -0.97
N ASP A 91 5.67 -3.22 -2.24
CA ASP A 91 4.60 -2.32 -2.67
C ASP A 91 3.31 -2.59 -1.90
N ILE A 92 2.76 -3.80 -2.07
CA ILE A 92 1.54 -4.19 -1.38
C ILE A 92 1.69 -4.21 0.15
N VAL A 93 2.80 -4.76 0.68
CA VAL A 93 2.97 -4.97 2.14
C VAL A 93 3.30 -3.69 2.89
N LEU A 94 4.14 -2.79 2.35
CA LEU A 94 4.65 -1.61 3.09
C LEU A 94 4.18 -0.27 2.54
N GLY A 95 3.64 -0.24 1.31
CA GLY A 95 2.99 0.92 0.71
C GLY A 95 1.46 0.84 0.83
N VAL A 96 0.86 -0.07 0.06
CA VAL A 96 -0.61 -0.13 -0.12
C VAL A 96 -1.35 -0.48 1.16
N LEU A 97 -0.94 -1.52 1.89
CA LEU A 97 -1.67 -1.93 3.11
C LEU A 97 -1.66 -0.84 4.20
N PRO A 98 -0.54 -0.17 4.53
CA PRO A 98 -0.55 0.97 5.43
C PRO A 98 -1.44 2.13 4.95
N PHE A 99 -1.46 2.43 3.65
CA PHE A 99 -2.35 3.46 3.09
C PHE A 99 -3.83 3.08 3.22
N ALA A 100 -4.18 1.83 2.87
CA ALA A 100 -5.54 1.31 3.02
C ALA A 100 -6.00 1.38 4.49
N LEU A 101 -5.11 1.10 5.44
CA LEU A 101 -5.40 1.19 6.87
C LEU A 101 -5.75 2.61 7.32
N GLU A 102 -5.07 3.64 6.82
CA GLU A 102 -5.43 5.04 7.15
C GLU A 102 -6.83 5.40 6.63
N LEU A 103 -7.24 4.89 5.46
CA LEU A 103 -8.60 5.04 4.96
C LEU A 103 -9.63 4.28 5.82
N LEU A 104 -9.32 3.05 6.22
CA LEU A 104 -10.18 2.23 7.09
C LEU A 104 -10.36 2.87 8.47
N LYS A 105 -9.31 3.45 9.06
CA LYS A 105 -9.39 4.19 10.33
C LYS A 105 -10.37 5.36 10.27
N ARG A 106 -10.46 6.02 9.11
CA ARG A 106 -11.46 7.07 8.82
C ARG A 106 -12.86 6.52 8.54
N LYS A 107 -13.07 5.21 8.68
CA LYS A 107 -14.31 4.49 8.35
C LYS A 107 -14.67 4.45 6.86
N THR A 108 -13.70 4.68 5.98
CA THR A 108 -13.88 4.51 4.52
C THR A 108 -13.99 3.03 4.19
N LYS A 109 -14.95 2.63 3.33
CA LYS A 109 -14.94 1.29 2.75
C LYS A 109 -13.81 1.17 1.73
N VAL A 110 -12.95 0.18 1.84
CA VAL A 110 -11.80 -0.02 0.94
C VAL A 110 -11.99 -1.28 0.10
N LEU A 111 -11.83 -1.12 -1.21
CA LEU A 111 -11.81 -2.20 -2.20
C LEU A 111 -10.38 -2.31 -2.74
N LEU A 112 -9.70 -3.43 -2.49
CA LEU A 112 -8.42 -3.72 -3.11
C LEU A 112 -8.66 -4.57 -4.36
N CYS A 113 -8.41 -4.00 -5.53
CA CYS A 113 -8.66 -4.62 -6.83
C CYS A 113 -7.35 -5.14 -7.41
N ALA A 114 -7.24 -6.45 -7.61
CA ALA A 114 -6.03 -7.12 -8.09
C ALA A 114 -6.31 -7.93 -9.36
N ASN A 115 -5.26 -8.18 -10.15
CA ASN A 115 -5.35 -8.93 -11.41
C ASN A 115 -5.84 -10.38 -11.18
N SER A 116 -6.66 -10.90 -12.09
CA SER A 116 -7.12 -12.29 -12.02
C SER A 116 -5.99 -13.26 -12.34
N LYS A 117 -5.09 -12.85 -13.24
CA LYS A 117 -4.00 -13.66 -13.77
C LYS A 117 -2.66 -12.96 -13.56
N PRO A 118 -1.55 -13.70 -13.42
CA PRO A 118 -0.22 -13.11 -13.31
C PRO A 118 0.11 -12.21 -14.51
N ALA A 119 0.67 -11.04 -14.23
CA ALA A 119 1.28 -10.13 -15.20
C ALA A 119 2.55 -9.59 -14.56
N LEU A 120 3.72 -9.86 -15.13
CA LEU A 120 5.02 -9.53 -14.53
C LEU A 120 5.10 -9.97 -13.04
N ASN A 121 5.26 -9.01 -12.13
CA ASN A 121 5.32 -9.17 -10.68
C ASN A 121 4.07 -8.61 -9.97
N ASP A 122 3.02 -8.29 -10.73
CA ASP A 122 1.75 -7.83 -10.18
C ASP A 122 1.19 -8.86 -9.20
N VAL A 123 0.55 -8.36 -8.14
CA VAL A 123 -0.13 -9.24 -7.19
C VAL A 123 -1.46 -9.73 -7.77
N THR A 124 -1.68 -11.05 -7.75
CA THR A 124 -2.96 -11.60 -8.19
C THR A 124 -4.03 -11.55 -7.09
N TYR A 125 -5.29 -11.64 -7.49
CA TYR A 125 -6.44 -11.69 -6.57
C TYR A 125 -6.32 -12.81 -5.51
N GLN A 126 -5.84 -14.00 -5.89
CA GLN A 126 -5.70 -15.11 -4.95
C GLN A 126 -4.55 -14.87 -3.97
N GLU A 127 -3.41 -14.36 -4.46
CA GLU A 127 -2.26 -14.01 -3.61
C GLU A 127 -2.61 -12.91 -2.62
N LEU A 128 -3.28 -11.85 -3.10
CA LEU A 128 -3.72 -10.74 -2.27
C LEU A 128 -4.67 -11.21 -1.16
N LYS A 129 -5.60 -12.13 -1.46
CA LYS A 129 -6.47 -12.72 -0.43
C LYS A 129 -5.70 -13.47 0.65
N VAL A 130 -4.71 -14.26 0.26
CA VAL A 130 -3.87 -14.99 1.22
C VAL A 130 -3.06 -14.01 2.06
N LEU A 131 -2.47 -13.00 1.43
CA LEU A 131 -1.66 -11.97 2.08
C LEU A 131 -2.47 -11.18 3.11
N VAL A 132 -3.65 -10.68 2.72
CA VAL A 132 -4.54 -9.91 3.61
C VAL A 132 -5.05 -10.77 4.77
N ARG A 133 -5.34 -12.05 4.55
CA ARG A 133 -5.69 -12.99 5.64
C ARG A 133 -4.53 -13.16 6.62
N LYS A 134 -3.31 -13.41 6.14
CA LYS A 134 -2.12 -13.50 7.00
C LYS A 134 -1.90 -12.20 7.79
N ALA A 135 -2.09 -11.05 7.16
CA ALA A 135 -1.99 -9.76 7.83
C ALA A 135 -3.06 -9.60 8.94
N SER A 136 -4.26 -10.14 8.74
CA SER A 136 -5.34 -10.11 9.73
C SER A 136 -5.05 -10.95 10.99
N ASP A 137 -4.10 -11.88 10.94
CA ASP A 137 -3.70 -12.67 12.11
C ASP A 137 -2.98 -11.82 13.17
N PHE A 138 -2.37 -10.70 12.77
CA PHE A 138 -1.59 -9.84 13.66
C PHE A 138 -1.89 -8.34 13.57
N VAL A 139 -2.75 -7.90 12.65
CA VAL A 139 -3.25 -6.51 12.54
C VAL A 139 -4.76 -6.52 12.76
N THR A 140 -5.19 -6.11 13.96
CA THR A 140 -6.59 -6.13 14.39
C THR A 140 -7.49 -5.31 13.47
N GLU A 141 -7.04 -4.15 13.02
CA GLU A 141 -7.81 -3.28 12.13
C GLU A 141 -8.13 -3.94 10.78
N ILE A 142 -7.22 -4.77 10.24
CA ILE A 142 -7.49 -5.55 9.03
C ILE A 142 -8.53 -6.63 9.32
N LYS A 143 -8.38 -7.34 10.44
CA LYS A 143 -9.32 -8.38 10.87
C LYS A 143 -10.74 -7.84 11.03
N ASP A 144 -10.88 -6.70 11.70
CA ASP A 144 -12.15 -6.04 11.94
C ASP A 144 -12.76 -5.48 10.65
N ALA A 145 -11.93 -4.92 9.76
CA ALA A 145 -12.41 -4.42 8.48
C ALA A 145 -12.89 -5.56 7.55
N LEU A 146 -12.24 -6.73 7.59
CA LEU A 146 -12.70 -7.91 6.85
C LEU A 146 -14.02 -8.44 7.40
N SER A 147 -14.14 -8.58 8.72
CA SER A 147 -15.34 -9.14 9.36
C SER A 147 -16.56 -8.23 9.17
N SER A 148 -16.37 -6.91 9.22
CA SER A 148 -17.40 -5.91 8.97
C SER A 148 -17.66 -5.61 7.49
N CYS A 149 -16.98 -6.28 6.56
CA CYS A 149 -17.04 -6.03 5.12
C CYS A 149 -16.66 -4.58 4.72
N GLN A 150 -15.93 -3.86 5.57
CA GLN A 150 -15.37 -2.55 5.27
C GLN A 150 -14.15 -2.67 4.36
N LEU A 151 -13.36 -3.74 4.47
CA LEU A 151 -12.31 -4.12 3.52
C LEU A 151 -12.80 -5.28 2.65
N LYS A 152 -12.70 -5.13 1.32
CA LYS A 152 -12.96 -6.21 0.37
C LYS A 152 -11.82 -6.33 -0.63
N ILE A 153 -11.47 -7.57 -0.95
CA ILE A 153 -10.58 -7.89 -2.06
C ILE A 153 -11.46 -8.24 -3.27
N LEU A 154 -11.21 -7.59 -4.40
CA LEU A 154 -11.93 -7.77 -5.65
C LEU A 154 -10.97 -8.22 -6.76
N ASP A 155 -11.52 -9.03 -7.65
CA ASP A 155 -10.86 -9.41 -8.89
C ASP A 155 -11.16 -8.33 -9.94
N SER A 156 -10.12 -7.74 -10.54
CA SER A 156 -10.26 -6.71 -11.58
C SER A 156 -10.67 -7.28 -12.94
N GLY A 157 -10.59 -8.61 -13.14
CA GLY A 157 -10.82 -9.26 -14.44
C GLY A 157 -9.63 -9.18 -15.39
N GLN A 158 -8.53 -8.51 -15.00
CA GLN A 158 -7.38 -8.23 -15.84
C GLN A 158 -6.28 -9.30 -15.74
N GLY A 159 -5.45 -9.37 -16.78
CA GLY A 159 -4.24 -10.20 -16.85
C GLY A 159 -3.11 -9.50 -17.59
N SER A 160 -3.05 -8.18 -17.45
CA SER A 160 -2.14 -7.26 -18.13
C SER A 160 -1.56 -6.29 -17.09
N PRO A 161 -0.30 -5.82 -17.27
CA PRO A 161 0.29 -4.80 -16.40
C PRO A 161 -0.36 -3.41 -16.60
N CYS A 162 -1.24 -3.28 -17.59
CA CYS A 162 -2.04 -2.07 -17.81
C CYS A 162 -3.52 -2.38 -17.63
N LEU A 163 -4.24 -1.44 -17.02
CA LEU A 163 -5.67 -1.49 -16.77
C LEU A 163 -6.41 -0.65 -17.83
N ASP A 164 -7.33 -1.31 -18.54
CA ASP A 164 -8.35 -0.65 -19.38
C ASP A 164 -9.65 -0.59 -18.58
N LEU A 165 -10.15 0.63 -18.30
CA LEU A 165 -11.22 0.93 -17.33
C LEU A 165 -12.60 1.11 -17.96
#